data_AF-A0A9W6YVU5-F1
#
_entry.id   AF-A0A9W6YVU5-F1
#
_cell.length_a   1.000
_cell.length_b   1.000
_cell.length_c   1.000
_cell.angle_alpha   90.00
_cell.angle_beta   90.00
_cell.angle_gamma   90.00
#
_symmetry.space_group_name_H-M   'P 1'
#
loop_
_entity.id
_entity.type
_entity.pdbx_description
1 polymer ?
#
loop_
_entity_poly.entity_id
_entity_poly.type
_entity_poly.pdbx_seq_one_letter_code
_entity_poly.pdbx_strand_id
1 'polypeptide(L)'
;MNQLLVPVLQFFQKIQDGDLDLIDVYNNRMREFLNIVMGATYSNLNGFLQIIGSADYFFKLLEVWFNNSDKFLVTVYDLKLQIVALIEVLKNENFKNDQNKFEFVLNKLLQTIEKLPKAIDHRLSLLKKLSPNKTAENSNNSENGTNDQQQNGSVNGSDSNDEFDEYDEFDDLEMDELNKDTPLDSVNVGNEFKKFVQESKLPINQEGASALLTRF
;
A
#
# COMPACT_ATOMS: atom_id res chain seq x y z
N MET A 1 -19.72 15.66 -21.75
CA MET A 1 -20.07 15.00 -20.48
C MET A 1 -19.48 13.59 -20.56
N ASN A 2 -18.39 13.31 -19.83
CA ASN A 2 -17.67 12.04 -20.01
C ASN A 2 -18.46 10.87 -19.43
N GLN A 3 -18.86 9.94 -20.31
CA GLN A 3 -19.80 8.85 -20.03
C GLN A 3 -19.19 7.69 -19.22
N LEU A 4 -17.88 7.68 -19.00
CA LEU A 4 -17.16 6.55 -18.40
C LEU A 4 -17.16 6.55 -16.86
N LEU A 5 -17.19 7.72 -16.21
CA LEU A 5 -17.08 7.81 -14.74
C LEU A 5 -18.42 7.83 -14.03
N VAL A 6 -19.48 8.28 -14.70
CA VAL A 6 -20.83 8.28 -14.14
C VAL A 6 -21.29 6.85 -13.78
N PRO A 7 -21.11 5.83 -14.63
CA PRO A 7 -21.47 4.45 -14.28
C PRO A 7 -20.65 3.90 -13.11
N VAL A 8 -19.37 4.26 -13.01
CA VAL A 8 -18.47 3.83 -11.94
C VAL A 8 -18.90 4.42 -10.59
N LEU A 9 -19.14 5.74 -10.55
CA LEU A 9 -19.61 6.41 -9.34
C LEU A 9 -21.02 5.93 -8.95
N GLN A 10 -21.89 5.67 -9.93
CA GLN A 10 -23.22 5.09 -9.69
C GLN A 10 -23.14 3.65 -9.17
N PHE A 11 -22.21 2.84 -9.66
CA PHE A 11 -21.96 1.49 -9.16
C PHE A 11 -21.58 1.53 -7.68
N PHE A 12 -20.62 2.38 -7.30
CA PHE A 12 -20.24 2.52 -5.90
C PHE A 12 -21.34 3.11 -5.00
N GLN A 13 -22.15 4.03 -5.52
CA GLN A 13 -23.32 4.53 -4.80
C GLN A 13 -24.32 3.39 -4.52
N LYS A 14 -24.62 2.55 -5.51
CA LYS A 14 -25.54 1.41 -5.33
C LYS A 14 -25.06 0.40 -4.28
N ILE A 15 -23.75 0.21 -4.18
CA ILE A 15 -23.17 -0.67 -3.16
C ILE A 15 -23.24 -0.03 -1.77
N GLN A 16 -23.00 1.29 -1.66
CA GLN A 16 -23.25 2.02 -0.40
C GLN A 16 -24.72 1.97 0.01
N ASP A 17 -25.63 1.93 -0.96
CA ASP A 17 -27.08 1.80 -0.74
C ASP A 17 -27.50 0.36 -0.36
N GLY A 18 -26.56 -0.58 -0.25
CA GLY A 18 -26.78 -1.92 0.30
C GLY A 18 -27.18 -2.99 -0.71
N ASP A 19 -26.89 -2.80 -2.01
CA ASP A 19 -27.16 -3.80 -3.05
C ASP A 19 -26.22 -5.02 -2.91
N LEU A 20 -26.72 -6.06 -2.23
CA LEU A 20 -25.95 -7.26 -1.85
C LEU A 20 -25.42 -8.03 -3.07
N ASP A 21 -26.11 -7.98 -4.21
CA ASP A 21 -25.70 -8.67 -5.43
C ASP A 21 -24.44 -8.04 -6.08
N LEU A 22 -24.11 -6.80 -5.70
CA LEU A 22 -22.95 -6.08 -6.19
C LEU A 22 -21.74 -6.14 -5.25
N ILE A 23 -21.91 -6.67 -4.03
CA ILE A 23 -20.84 -6.72 -3.01
C ILE A 23 -19.69 -7.63 -3.45
N ASP A 24 -19.98 -8.77 -4.06
CA ASP A 24 -18.93 -9.68 -4.53
C ASP A 24 -18.16 -9.07 -5.70
N VAL A 25 -18.86 -8.40 -6.62
CA VAL A 25 -18.22 -7.69 -7.74
C VAL A 25 -17.37 -6.53 -7.20
N TYR A 26 -17.86 -5.82 -6.20
CA TYR A 26 -17.13 -4.76 -5.52
C TYR A 26 -15.83 -5.26 -4.89
N ASN A 27 -15.93 -6.27 -4.03
CA ASN A 27 -14.78 -6.82 -3.33
C ASN A 27 -13.73 -7.36 -4.31
N ASN A 28 -14.16 -8.02 -5.38
CA ASN A 28 -13.27 -8.64 -6.36
C ASN A 28 -12.66 -7.67 -7.39
N ARG A 29 -13.15 -6.43 -7.51
CA ARG A 29 -12.71 -5.48 -8.56
C ARG A 29 -12.22 -4.15 -8.02
N MET A 30 -12.43 -3.87 -6.73
CA MET A 30 -12.07 -2.59 -6.14
C MET A 30 -10.56 -2.35 -6.22
N ARG A 31 -9.73 -3.36 -5.91
CA ARG A 31 -8.27 -3.22 -5.95
C ARG A 31 -7.79 -2.79 -7.34
N GLU A 32 -8.24 -3.47 -8.40
CA GLU A 32 -7.86 -3.15 -9.78
C GLU A 32 -8.38 -1.79 -10.21
N PHE A 33 -9.61 -1.45 -9.84
CA PHE A 33 -10.17 -0.13 -10.09
C PHE A 33 -9.30 0.96 -9.46
N LEU A 34 -8.94 0.82 -8.19
CA LEU A 34 -8.08 1.77 -7.50
C LEU A 34 -6.69 1.83 -8.13
N ASN A 35 -6.10 0.69 -8.51
CA ASN A 35 -4.81 0.66 -9.21
C ASN A 35 -4.85 1.40 -10.56
N ILE A 36 -5.97 1.32 -11.31
CA ILE A 36 -6.16 2.12 -12.52
C ILE A 36 -6.25 3.61 -12.21
N VAL A 37 -7.03 4.00 -11.19
CA VAL A 37 -7.18 5.40 -10.78
C VAL A 37 -5.85 5.99 -10.33
N MET A 38 -5.11 5.28 -9.48
CA MET A 38 -3.79 5.69 -9.01
C MET A 38 -2.78 5.72 -10.14
N GLY A 39 -2.78 4.71 -11.02
CA GLY A 39 -1.90 4.66 -12.19
C GLY A 39 -2.13 5.83 -13.15
N ALA A 40 -3.38 6.17 -13.44
CA ALA A 40 -3.73 7.33 -14.25
C ALA A 40 -3.32 8.65 -13.59
N THR A 41 -3.55 8.76 -12.27
CA THR A 41 -3.15 9.91 -11.45
C THR A 41 -1.63 10.11 -11.47
N TYR A 42 -0.87 9.05 -11.23
CA TYR A 42 0.59 9.08 -11.26
C TYR A 42 1.15 9.38 -12.66
N SER A 43 0.59 8.77 -13.70
CA SER A 43 1.14 8.88 -15.06
C SER A 43 0.87 10.25 -15.70
N ASN A 44 -0.34 10.78 -15.55
CA ASN A 44 -0.72 12.07 -16.12
C ASN A 44 -1.99 12.63 -15.45
N LEU A 45 -1.84 13.19 -14.25
CA LEU A 45 -2.96 13.78 -13.50
C LEU A 45 -3.73 14.83 -14.32
N ASN A 46 -3.05 15.74 -15.03
CA ASN A 46 -3.74 16.79 -15.79
C ASN A 46 -4.59 16.21 -16.93
N GLY A 47 -4.07 15.23 -17.66
CA GLY A 47 -4.84 14.50 -18.67
C GLY A 47 -6.00 13.72 -18.06
N PHE A 48 -5.78 13.10 -16.90
CA PHE A 48 -6.82 12.37 -16.17
C PHE A 48 -7.95 13.30 -15.69
N LEU A 49 -7.62 14.47 -15.14
CA LEU A 49 -8.61 15.49 -14.75
C LEU A 49 -9.44 15.99 -15.94
N GLN A 50 -8.84 16.12 -17.13
CA GLN A 50 -9.58 16.47 -18.36
C GLN A 50 -10.57 15.36 -18.76
N ILE A 51 -10.20 14.09 -18.59
CA ILE A 51 -11.09 12.94 -18.83
C ILE A 51 -12.18 12.85 -17.77
N ILE A 52 -11.89 13.18 -16.51
CA ILE A 52 -12.90 13.20 -15.45
C ILE A 52 -13.88 14.36 -15.65
N GLY A 53 -13.42 15.48 -16.21
CA GLY A 53 -14.26 16.60 -16.63
C GLY A 53 -14.57 17.61 -15.52
N SER A 54 -14.33 17.30 -14.24
CA SER A 54 -14.30 18.29 -13.17
C SER A 54 -13.42 17.87 -11.99
N ALA A 55 -12.91 18.86 -11.24
CA ALA A 55 -12.19 18.61 -10.00
C ALA A 55 -13.08 17.95 -8.93
N ASP A 56 -14.37 18.31 -8.87
CA ASP A 56 -15.32 17.74 -7.90
C ASP A 56 -15.52 16.22 -8.08
N TYR A 57 -15.55 15.74 -9.32
CA TYR A 57 -15.62 14.30 -9.59
C TYR A 57 -14.33 13.60 -9.18
N PHE A 58 -13.18 14.24 -9.37
CA PHE A 58 -11.91 13.70 -8.88
C PHE A 58 -11.86 13.64 -7.35
N PHE A 59 -12.42 14.63 -6.65
CA PHE A 59 -12.55 14.55 -5.19
C PHE A 59 -13.43 13.40 -4.72
N LYS A 60 -14.56 13.16 -5.38
CA LYS A 60 -15.38 11.96 -5.10
C LYS A 60 -14.60 10.66 -5.34
N LEU A 61 -13.76 10.61 -6.36
CA LEU A 61 -12.87 9.47 -6.59
C LEU A 61 -11.83 9.32 -5.47
N LEU A 62 -11.25 10.42 -4.97
CA LEU A 62 -10.34 10.39 -3.83
C LEU A 62 -11.04 9.88 -2.57
N GLU A 63 -12.30 10.27 -2.33
CA GLU A 63 -13.10 9.74 -1.22
C GLU A 63 -13.32 8.23 -1.36
N VAL A 64 -13.72 7.74 -2.54
CA VAL A 64 -13.86 6.31 -2.82
C VAL A 64 -12.52 5.59 -2.58
N TRP A 65 -11.42 6.15 -3.07
CA TRP A 65 -10.09 5.58 -2.86
C TRP A 65 -9.73 5.49 -1.37
N PHE A 66 -9.84 6.59 -0.62
CA PHE A 66 -9.41 6.60 0.78
C PHE A 66 -10.32 5.81 1.73
N ASN A 67 -11.60 5.64 1.39
CA ASN A 67 -12.50 4.78 2.16
C ASN A 67 -12.23 3.29 1.94
N ASN A 68 -11.47 2.94 0.90
CA ASN A 68 -11.21 1.56 0.49
C ASN A 68 -9.73 1.16 0.58
N SER A 69 -8.82 2.13 0.71
CA SER A 69 -7.38 1.86 0.68
C SER A 69 -6.95 0.83 1.72
N ASP A 70 -7.48 0.92 2.94
CA ASP A 70 -7.01 0.08 4.04
C ASP A 70 -7.42 -1.39 3.89
N LYS A 71 -8.53 -1.64 3.18
CA LYS A 71 -9.02 -2.99 2.90
C LYS A 71 -8.36 -3.61 1.67
N PHE A 72 -8.14 -2.81 0.62
CA PHE A 72 -7.79 -3.35 -0.71
C PHE A 72 -6.37 -3.03 -1.18
N LEU A 73 -5.68 -2.05 -0.58
CA LEU A 73 -4.36 -1.57 -1.01
C LEU A 73 -3.31 -1.87 0.06
N VAL A 74 -2.89 -3.11 0.09
CA VAL A 74 -2.11 -3.69 1.20
C VAL A 74 -0.71 -4.16 0.79
N THR A 75 -0.51 -4.44 -0.50
CA THR A 75 0.78 -4.93 -0.99
C THR A 75 1.81 -3.81 -1.07
N VAL A 76 3.10 -4.16 -1.11
CA VAL A 76 4.17 -3.16 -1.32
C VAL A 76 3.98 -2.41 -2.65
N TYR A 77 3.49 -3.08 -3.69
CA TYR A 77 3.16 -2.42 -4.97
C TYR A 77 2.07 -1.37 -4.79
N ASP A 78 0.96 -1.73 -4.16
CA ASP A 78 -0.19 -0.82 -3.97
C ASP A 78 0.22 0.41 -3.15
N LEU A 79 0.98 0.21 -2.07
CA LEU A 79 1.48 1.31 -1.23
C LEU A 79 2.46 2.22 -1.98
N LYS A 80 3.38 1.65 -2.78
CA LYS A 80 4.27 2.45 -3.62
C LYS A 80 3.48 3.28 -4.63
N LEU A 81 2.50 2.66 -5.30
CA LEU A 81 1.65 3.32 -6.30
C LEU A 81 0.85 4.45 -5.67
N GLN A 82 0.28 4.22 -4.49
CA GLN A 82 -0.43 5.23 -3.71
C GLN A 82 0.47 6.41 -3.35
N ILE A 83 1.71 6.16 -2.88
CA ILE A 83 2.65 7.23 -2.53
C ILE A 83 2.94 8.12 -3.74
N VAL A 84 3.32 7.53 -4.88
CA VAL A 84 3.68 8.34 -6.06
C VAL A 84 2.48 9.08 -6.65
N ALA A 85 1.29 8.47 -6.64
CA ALA A 85 0.07 9.12 -7.08
C ALA A 85 -0.31 10.31 -6.18
N LEU A 86 -0.23 10.15 -4.85
CA LEU A 86 -0.55 11.23 -3.91
C LEU A 86 0.44 12.40 -3.99
N ILE A 87 1.72 12.12 -4.25
CA ILE A 87 2.72 13.16 -4.52
C ILE A 87 2.30 14.00 -5.74
N GLU A 88 1.85 13.37 -6.83
CA GLU A 88 1.39 14.09 -8.02
C GLU A 88 0.12 14.91 -7.75
N VAL A 89 -0.81 14.41 -6.92
CA VAL A 89 -1.97 15.19 -6.47
C VAL A 89 -1.53 16.44 -5.71
N LEU A 90 -0.59 16.32 -4.76
CA LEU A 90 -0.11 17.45 -3.95
C LEU A 90 0.73 18.46 -4.74
N LYS A 91 1.40 18.02 -5.81
CA LYS A 91 2.11 18.93 -6.72
C LYS A 91 1.15 19.78 -7.55
N ASN A 92 -0.07 19.29 -7.79
CA ASN A 92 -1.07 19.94 -8.64
C ASN A 92 -1.56 21.28 -8.04
N GLU A 93 -1.59 22.31 -8.87
CA GLU A 93 -1.97 23.67 -8.44
C GLU A 93 -3.44 23.75 -8.00
N ASN A 94 -4.33 22.93 -8.56
CA ASN A 94 -5.74 22.91 -8.17
C ASN A 94 -5.93 22.45 -6.71
N PHE A 95 -4.98 21.68 -6.18
CA PHE A 95 -5.00 21.18 -4.81
C PHE A 95 -4.29 22.11 -3.84
N LYS A 96 -3.25 22.83 -4.28
CA LYS A 96 -2.52 23.79 -3.44
C LYS A 96 -3.37 24.96 -2.95
N ASN A 97 -4.41 25.33 -3.69
CA ASN A 97 -5.25 26.48 -3.36
C ASN A 97 -6.33 26.16 -2.31
N ASP A 98 -6.63 24.88 -2.07
CA ASP A 98 -7.60 24.44 -1.06
C ASP A 98 -6.86 23.77 0.10
N GLN A 99 -6.54 24.55 1.12
CA GLN A 99 -5.68 24.13 2.23
C GLN A 99 -6.23 22.90 2.98
N ASN A 100 -7.55 22.81 3.15
CA ASN A 100 -8.17 21.67 3.84
C ASN A 100 -7.98 20.37 3.05
N LYS A 101 -8.19 20.43 1.73
CA LYS A 101 -8.02 19.28 0.84
C LYS A 101 -6.54 18.91 0.69
N PHE A 102 -5.67 19.90 0.64
CA PHE A 102 -4.23 19.71 0.64
C PHE A 102 -3.77 18.95 1.89
N GLU A 103 -4.15 19.42 3.08
CA GLU A 103 -3.78 18.79 4.36
C GLU A 103 -4.34 17.36 4.47
N PHE A 104 -5.57 17.15 4.02
CA PHE A 104 -6.18 15.82 4.00
C PHE A 104 -5.39 14.83 3.13
N VAL A 105 -5.03 15.20 1.90
CA VAL A 105 -4.22 14.36 1.00
C VAL A 105 -2.81 14.17 1.56
N LEU A 106 -2.21 15.21 2.16
CA LEU A 106 -0.89 15.13 2.79
C LEU A 106 -0.90 14.12 3.95
N ASN A 107 -1.92 14.15 4.81
CA ASN A 107 -2.06 13.20 5.90
C ASN A 107 -2.18 11.76 5.38
N LYS A 108 -2.93 11.54 4.29
CA LYS A 108 -3.02 10.21 3.65
C LYS A 108 -1.69 9.75 3.07
N LEU A 109 -0.91 10.66 2.47
CA LEU A 109 0.44 10.35 2.00
C LEU A 109 1.35 9.93 3.17
N LEU A 110 1.36 10.68 4.27
CA LEU A 110 2.18 10.37 5.45
C LEU A 110 1.81 9.01 6.06
N GLN A 111 0.51 8.74 6.23
CA GLN A 111 0.03 7.43 6.69
C GLN A 111 0.46 6.28 5.78
N THR A 112 0.44 6.49 4.46
CA THR A 112 0.86 5.46 3.50
C THR A 112 2.36 5.18 3.61
N ILE A 113 3.17 6.24 3.74
CA ILE A 113 4.62 6.13 3.96
C ILE A 113 4.92 5.37 5.26
N GLU A 114 4.16 5.62 6.33
CA GLU A 114 4.32 4.92 7.61
C GLU A 114 3.96 3.43 7.54
N LYS A 115 3.01 3.04 6.67
CA LYS A 115 2.62 1.63 6.46
C LYS A 115 3.65 0.84 5.64
N LEU A 116 4.36 1.49 4.71
CA LEU A 116 5.24 0.83 3.75
C LEU A 116 6.32 -0.07 4.36
N PRO A 117 7.06 0.31 5.42
CA PRO A 117 8.07 -0.57 6.02
C PRO A 117 7.50 -1.90 6.51
N LYS A 118 6.32 -1.90 7.12
CA LYS A 118 5.67 -3.12 7.60
C LYS A 118 5.30 -4.06 6.45
N ALA A 119 4.81 -3.51 5.34
CA ALA A 119 4.51 -4.31 4.13
C ALA A 119 5.78 -4.89 3.51
N ILE A 120 6.90 -4.14 3.53
CA ILE A 120 8.20 -4.66 3.07
C ILE A 120 8.67 -5.81 3.97
N ASP A 121 8.62 -5.65 5.28
CA ASP A 121 8.99 -6.69 6.24
C ASP A 121 8.12 -7.94 6.05
N HIS A 122 6.84 -7.75 5.80
CA HIS A 122 5.88 -8.81 5.49
C HIS A 122 6.29 -9.57 4.21
N ARG A 123 6.48 -8.87 3.09
CA ARG A 123 6.98 -9.45 1.83
C ARG A 123 8.29 -10.23 2.03
N LEU A 124 9.23 -9.68 2.80
CA LEU A 124 10.49 -10.35 3.11
C LEU A 124 10.31 -11.63 3.95
N SER A 125 9.34 -11.64 4.86
CA SER A 125 8.94 -12.83 5.61
C SER A 125 8.43 -13.93 4.67
N LEU A 126 7.55 -13.59 3.73
CA LEU A 126 7.02 -14.54 2.74
C LEU A 126 8.13 -15.12 1.87
N LEU A 127 9.03 -14.29 1.36
CA LEU A 127 10.20 -14.75 0.58
C LEU A 127 11.10 -15.72 1.36
N LYS A 128 11.25 -15.52 2.68
CA LYS A 128 11.99 -16.44 3.56
C LYS A 128 11.24 -17.77 3.73
N LYS A 129 9.91 -17.74 3.91
CA LYS A 129 9.06 -18.96 3.99
C LYS A 129 9.16 -19.80 2.71
N LEU A 130 9.22 -19.16 1.53
CA LEU A 130 9.39 -19.83 0.22
C LEU A 130 10.78 -20.39 -0.02
N SER A 131 11.77 -19.92 0.73
CA SER A 131 13.18 -20.35 0.62
C SER A 131 13.62 -21.14 1.85
N PRO A 132 13.03 -22.31 2.17
CA PRO A 132 13.39 -23.06 3.38
C PRO A 132 14.81 -23.64 3.35
N ASN A 133 15.56 -23.48 2.27
CA ASN A 133 16.94 -23.97 2.14
C ASN A 133 17.93 -22.85 1.86
N LYS A 134 18.54 -22.31 2.93
CA LYS A 134 19.95 -21.87 3.00
C LYS A 134 20.31 -21.29 4.39
N THR A 135 20.12 -22.07 5.46
CA THR A 135 20.94 -22.05 6.70
C THR A 135 20.39 -23.08 7.69
N ALA A 136 20.56 -24.36 7.37
CA ALA A 136 20.60 -25.44 8.37
C ALA A 136 21.99 -26.12 8.38
N GLU A 137 23.00 -25.47 7.80
CA GLU A 137 24.40 -25.89 7.81
C GLU A 137 25.28 -24.65 7.98
N ASN A 138 25.40 -24.16 9.22
CA ASN A 138 26.62 -23.45 9.69
C ASN A 138 26.66 -23.29 11.21
N SER A 139 26.15 -24.29 11.93
CA SER A 139 26.44 -24.49 13.35
C SER A 139 27.21 -25.78 13.51
N ASN A 140 28.42 -25.88 12.97
CA ASN A 140 29.41 -26.90 13.31
C ASN A 140 30.79 -26.45 12.83
N ASN A 141 31.44 -25.60 13.63
CA ASN A 141 32.87 -25.65 13.94
C ASN A 141 33.24 -24.48 14.85
N SER A 142 33.04 -24.68 16.15
CA SER A 142 34.03 -24.26 17.14
C SER A 142 33.90 -25.16 18.35
N GLU A 143 34.86 -26.07 18.47
CA GLU A 143 35.08 -26.97 19.58
C GLU A 143 35.18 -26.19 20.91
N ASN A 144 34.40 -26.59 21.91
CA ASN A 144 34.92 -26.97 23.24
C ASN A 144 33.79 -27.53 24.13
N GLY A 145 34.13 -28.62 24.85
CA GLY A 145 33.24 -29.53 25.59
C GLY A 145 32.29 -28.90 26.62
N THR A 146 31.33 -29.64 27.17
CA THR A 146 31.46 -30.95 27.83
C THR A 146 30.11 -31.69 27.92
N ASN A 147 30.19 -33.02 28.04
CA ASN A 147 29.09 -33.98 28.30
C ASN A 147 28.16 -33.57 29.47
N ASP A 148 26.85 -33.72 29.33
CA ASP A 148 26.11 -34.82 29.98
C ASP A 148 24.60 -34.81 29.66
N GLN A 149 24.04 -36.02 29.74
CA GLN A 149 22.75 -36.52 29.26
C GLN A 149 21.54 -35.92 30.00
N GLN A 150 20.38 -35.77 29.32
CA GLN A 150 19.14 -36.51 29.60
C GLN A 150 17.86 -35.91 28.93
N GLN A 151 17.15 -36.81 28.24
CA GLN A 151 15.69 -37.00 28.20
C GLN A 151 14.77 -36.04 27.40
N ASN A 152 14.27 -36.60 26.30
CA ASN A 152 12.84 -36.73 25.92
C ASN A 152 11.85 -35.65 26.35
N GLY A 153 11.20 -35.05 25.35
CA GLY A 153 9.97 -34.29 25.54
C GLY A 153 9.46 -33.67 24.26
N SER A 154 9.07 -34.49 23.28
CA SER A 154 8.19 -34.04 22.20
C SER A 154 6.88 -33.56 22.82
N VAL A 155 6.67 -32.24 22.83
CA VAL A 155 5.36 -31.64 23.09
C VAL A 155 5.04 -30.77 21.89
N ASN A 156 4.43 -31.42 20.89
CA ASN A 156 3.50 -30.78 19.98
C ASN A 156 2.42 -30.11 20.82
N GLY A 157 2.50 -28.78 20.93
CA GLY A 157 1.50 -27.93 21.54
C GLY A 157 1.40 -26.66 20.71
N SER A 158 1.05 -26.81 19.42
CA SER A 158 0.62 -25.69 18.58
C SER A 158 -0.80 -25.31 19.01
N ASP A 159 -0.89 -24.66 20.16
CA ASP A 159 -2.09 -24.03 20.67
C ASP A 159 -1.99 -22.54 20.33
N SER A 160 -2.28 -22.23 19.07
CA SER A 160 -2.48 -20.87 18.58
C SER A 160 -3.59 -20.90 17.54
N ASN A 161 -4.78 -21.34 17.97
CA ASN A 161 -6.01 -21.06 17.26
C ASN A 161 -6.48 -19.65 17.62
N ASP A 162 -6.94 -18.95 16.58
CA ASP A 162 -7.82 -17.77 16.60
C ASP A 162 -7.20 -16.38 16.33
N GLU A 163 -6.12 -16.26 15.55
CA GLU A 163 -5.76 -14.98 14.88
C GLU A 163 -5.18 -15.15 13.44
N PHE A 164 -5.29 -16.33 12.83
CA PHE A 164 -4.58 -16.66 11.57
C PHE A 164 -5.41 -16.53 10.28
N ASP A 165 -6.70 -16.20 10.35
CA ASP A 165 -7.57 -16.21 9.15
C ASP A 165 -7.53 -14.90 8.35
N GLU A 166 -7.07 -13.77 8.93
CA GLU A 166 -7.05 -12.46 8.23
C GLU A 166 -5.74 -12.20 7.45
N TYR A 167 -4.68 -12.99 7.71
CA TYR A 167 -3.39 -12.82 7.03
C TYR A 167 -3.23 -13.69 5.77
N ASP A 168 -4.00 -14.77 5.63
CA ASP A 168 -3.87 -15.69 4.49
C ASP A 168 -4.24 -15.03 3.15
N GLU A 169 -5.28 -14.20 3.11
CA GLU A 169 -5.70 -13.50 1.88
C GLU A 169 -4.69 -12.41 1.46
N PHE A 170 -3.99 -11.79 2.42
CA PHE A 170 -2.93 -10.82 2.13
C PHE A 170 -1.63 -11.47 1.68
N ASP A 171 -1.31 -12.66 2.22
CA ASP A 171 -0.18 -13.47 1.78
C ASP A 171 -0.34 -13.81 0.29
N ASP A 172 -1.51 -14.31 -0.13
CA ASP A 172 -1.79 -14.66 -1.53
C ASP A 172 -1.65 -13.47 -2.49
N LEU A 173 -2.21 -12.30 -2.12
CA LEU A 173 -2.09 -11.08 -2.92
C LEU A 173 -0.63 -10.63 -3.07
N GLU A 174 0.14 -10.66 -1.99
CA GLU A 174 1.56 -10.26 -2.02
C GLU A 174 2.41 -11.25 -2.81
N MET A 175 2.09 -12.55 -2.71
CA MET A 175 2.68 -13.62 -3.50
C MET A 175 2.42 -13.48 -5.00
N ASP A 176 1.22 -13.07 -5.38
CA ASP A 176 0.87 -12.77 -6.76
C ASP A 176 1.67 -11.60 -7.33
N GLU A 177 1.91 -10.56 -6.52
CA GLU A 177 2.72 -9.40 -6.94
C GLU A 177 4.21 -9.74 -7.04
N LEU A 178 4.73 -10.64 -6.20
CA LEU A 178 6.13 -11.09 -6.27
C LEU A 178 6.48 -11.80 -7.59
N ASN A 179 5.48 -12.37 -8.27
CA ASN A 179 5.65 -13.07 -9.54
C ASN A 179 5.51 -12.15 -10.77
N LYS A 180 5.31 -10.83 -10.56
CA LYS A 180 5.09 -9.85 -11.64
C LYS A 180 6.21 -8.82 -11.64
N ASP A 181 6.78 -8.55 -12.82
CA ASP A 181 7.62 -7.37 -13.00
C ASP A 181 6.71 -6.13 -13.07
N THR A 182 6.83 -5.24 -12.09
CA THR A 182 6.02 -4.02 -12.02
C THR A 182 6.85 -2.78 -12.39
N PRO A 183 6.25 -1.77 -13.05
CA PRO A 183 6.95 -0.51 -13.34
C PRO A 183 7.51 0.21 -12.10
N LEU A 184 6.99 -0.09 -10.90
CA LEU A 184 7.39 0.54 -9.63
C LEU A 184 8.50 -0.21 -8.89
N ASP A 185 8.99 -1.34 -9.40
CA ASP A 185 10.06 -2.11 -8.75
C ASP A 185 11.35 -1.28 -8.65
N SER A 186 11.66 -0.53 -9.70
CA SER A 186 12.82 0.38 -9.77
C SER A 186 12.61 1.72 -9.05
N VAL A 187 11.36 2.05 -8.68
CA VAL A 187 11.03 3.35 -8.09
C VAL A 187 11.33 3.33 -6.60
N ASN A 188 12.24 4.22 -6.17
CA ASN A 188 12.48 4.52 -4.77
C ASN A 188 11.52 5.63 -4.31
N VAL A 189 10.37 5.24 -3.78
CA VAL A 189 9.32 6.17 -3.32
C VAL A 189 9.77 7.07 -2.16
N GLY A 190 10.75 6.63 -1.36
CA GLY A 190 11.37 7.47 -0.34
C GLY A 190 12.13 8.65 -0.95
N ASN A 191 12.87 8.43 -2.04
CA ASN A 191 13.54 9.50 -2.77
C ASN A 191 12.55 10.45 -3.47
N GLU A 192 11.48 9.91 -4.07
CA GLU A 192 10.40 10.73 -4.64
C GLU A 192 9.76 11.63 -3.58
N PHE A 193 9.50 11.10 -2.39
CA PHE A 193 8.98 11.89 -1.28
C PHE A 193 10.00 12.94 -0.78
N LYS A 194 11.28 12.59 -0.63
CA LYS A 194 12.36 13.54 -0.28
C LYS A 194 12.39 14.71 -1.26
N LYS A 195 12.34 14.42 -2.56
CA LYS A 195 12.31 15.43 -3.63
C LYS A 195 11.08 16.32 -3.53
N PHE A 196 9.90 15.73 -3.35
CA PHE A 196 8.65 16.47 -3.18
C PHE A 196 8.71 17.45 -2.00
N VAL A 197 9.19 17.03 -0.83
CA VAL A 197 9.32 17.88 0.36
C VAL A 197 10.27 19.05 0.12
N GLN A 198 11.42 18.79 -0.52
CA GLN A 198 12.42 19.82 -0.85
C GLN A 198 11.87 20.88 -1.81
N GLU A 199 11.12 20.45 -2.84
CA GLU A 199 10.53 21.34 -3.85
C GLU A 199 9.34 22.13 -3.32
N SER A 200 8.55 21.55 -2.41
CA SER A 200 7.24 22.10 -2.01
C SER A 200 7.29 23.08 -0.84
N LYS A 201 8.46 23.30 -0.22
CA LYS A 201 8.65 24.20 0.96
C LYS A 201 7.55 24.01 2.02
N LEU A 202 7.14 22.76 2.24
CA LEU A 202 5.97 22.48 3.10
C LEU A 202 6.27 22.89 4.54
N PRO A 203 5.29 23.41 5.29
CA PRO A 203 5.40 23.62 6.72
C PRO A 203 5.25 22.28 7.47
N ILE A 204 5.95 21.23 7.03
CA ILE A 204 6.07 20.02 7.81
C ILE A 204 7.12 20.33 8.87
N ASN A 205 6.80 20.12 10.15
CA ASN A 205 7.79 20.24 11.21
C ASN A 205 9.00 19.38 10.80
N GLN A 206 10.15 20.02 10.58
CA GLN A 206 11.31 19.39 9.94
C GLN A 206 11.83 18.18 10.74
N GLU A 207 11.50 18.09 12.03
CA GLU A 207 11.77 16.94 12.88
C GLU A 207 10.91 15.72 12.52
N GLY A 208 9.61 15.90 12.24
CA GLY A 208 8.69 14.81 11.86
C GLY A 208 8.97 14.28 10.46
N ALA A 209 9.24 15.17 9.49
CA ALA A 209 9.70 14.77 8.16
C ALA A 209 11.07 14.08 8.22
N SER A 210 12.05 14.61 8.95
CA SER A 210 13.37 13.96 9.08
C SER A 210 13.30 12.59 9.75
N ALA A 211 12.42 12.40 10.73
CA ALA A 211 12.22 11.11 11.39
C ALA A 211 11.58 10.07 10.46
N LEU A 212 10.67 10.48 9.56
CA LEU A 212 10.14 9.60 8.51
C LEU A 212 11.19 9.32 7.43
N LEU A 213 12.02 10.30 7.08
CA LEU A 213 13.04 10.20 6.04
C LEU A 213 14.30 9.45 6.45
N THR A 214 14.60 9.32 7.75
CA THR A 214 15.71 8.50 8.27
C THR A 214 15.37 7.01 8.39
N ARG A 215 14.08 6.64 8.25
CA ARG A 215 13.62 5.24 8.18
C ARG A 215 13.73 4.64 6.77
N PHE A 216 14.18 5.42 5.78
CA PHE A 216 14.47 5.03 4.40
C PHE A 216 15.90 5.42 3.99
#